data_AF-A0A0Q7DYG6-F1
#
_entry.id   AF-A0A0Q7DYG6-F1
#
_cell.length_a   1.000
_cell.length_b   1.000
_cell.length_c   1.000
_cell.angle_alpha   90.00
_cell.angle_beta   90.00
_cell.angle_gamma   90.00
#
_symmetry.space_group_name_H-M   'P 1'
#
loop_
_entity.id
_entity.type
_entity.pdbx_description
1 polymer ?
#
loop_
_entity_poly.entity_id
_entity_poly.type
_entity_poly.pdbx_seq_one_letter_code
_entity_poly.pdbx_strand_id
1 'polypeptide(L)'
;MTSQVLTPARSRLNASRRNLTLWTLQGWLAMFFVAAGYAKLSEPMTNLVELMRWPAFVADEMVRGLGLAEIILAVLILAPLASWKHGRPLLVVAAAGLLALEVAMLAIHTYGLNVGPAVTNVVLIAMTAPVLWMRARETR
;
A
#
# COMPACT_ATOMS: atom_id res chain seq x y z
N MET A 1 -18.16 25.62 -19.72
CA MET A 1 -18.12 24.19 -19.35
C MET A 1 -19.52 23.74 -18.97
N THR A 2 -20.08 22.76 -19.67
CA THR A 2 -21.40 22.20 -19.35
C THR A 2 -21.27 21.08 -18.31
N SER A 3 -21.73 21.34 -17.09
CA SER A 3 -21.84 20.29 -16.05
C SER A 3 -22.98 19.33 -16.43
N GLN A 4 -22.63 18.21 -17.07
CA GLN A 4 -23.55 17.12 -17.35
C GLN A 4 -23.96 16.45 -16.03
N VAL A 5 -25.14 16.80 -15.52
CA VAL A 5 -25.73 16.14 -14.35
C VAL A 5 -26.04 14.69 -14.70
N LEU A 6 -25.31 13.76 -14.07
CA LEU A 6 -25.53 12.33 -14.25
C LEU A 6 -26.90 11.92 -13.68
N THR A 7 -27.60 11.03 -14.38
CA THR A 7 -28.81 10.40 -13.83
C THR A 7 -28.48 9.63 -12.54
N PRO A 8 -29.43 9.49 -11.58
CA PRO A 8 -29.19 8.77 -10.33
C PRO A 8 -28.64 7.34 -10.54
N ALA A 9 -29.11 6.65 -11.58
CA ALA A 9 -28.61 5.32 -11.96
C ALA A 9 -27.13 5.33 -12.37
N ARG A 10 -26.71 6.29 -13.21
CA ARG A 10 -25.30 6.43 -13.63
C ARG A 10 -24.39 6.80 -12.44
N SER A 11 -24.86 7.68 -11.56
CA SER A 11 -24.13 8.07 -10.34
C SER A 11 -23.87 6.85 -9.43
N ARG A 12 -24.92 6.06 -9.14
CA ARG A 12 -24.80 4.83 -8.34
C ARG A 12 -23.85 3.81 -8.98
N LEU A 13 -23.95 3.57 -10.29
CA LEU A 13 -23.06 2.65 -11.00
C LEU A 13 -21.58 3.08 -10.91
N ASN A 14 -21.31 4.37 -11.09
CA ASN A 14 -19.95 4.92 -10.99
C ASN A 14 -19.38 4.78 -9.58
N ALA A 15 -20.20 5.04 -8.55
CA ALA A 15 -19.81 4.84 -7.15
C ALA A 15 -19.51 3.36 -6.84
N SER A 16 -20.32 2.42 -7.35
CA SER A 16 -20.09 0.98 -7.20
C SER A 16 -18.80 0.52 -7.89
N ARG A 17 -18.56 0.96 -9.14
CA ARG A 17 -17.32 0.67 -9.88
C ARG A 17 -16.08 1.18 -9.14
N ARG A 18 -16.11 2.45 -8.69
CA ARG A 18 -15.03 3.05 -7.88
C ARG A 18 -14.78 2.24 -6.61
N ASN A 19 -15.83 1.86 -5.89
CA ASN A 19 -15.70 1.08 -4.67
C ASN A 19 -15.10 -0.31 -4.91
N LEU A 20 -15.50 -0.99 -5.99
CA LEU A 20 -14.93 -2.27 -6.40
C LEU A 20 -13.43 -2.12 -6.70
N THR A 21 -13.04 -1.17 -7.58
CA THR A 21 -11.64 -0.91 -7.89
C THR A 21 -10.82 -0.64 -6.63
N LEU A 22 -11.29 0.23 -5.75
CA LEU A 22 -10.59 0.55 -4.49
C LEU A 22 -10.45 -0.66 -3.58
N TRP A 23 -11.45 -1.55 -3.49
CA TRP A 23 -11.35 -2.78 -2.71
C TRP A 23 -10.37 -3.78 -3.32
N THR A 24 -10.37 -3.94 -4.65
CA THR A 24 -9.37 -4.76 -5.35
C THR A 24 -7.95 -4.25 -5.10
N LEU A 25 -7.71 -2.94 -5.21
CA LEU A 25 -6.39 -2.34 -4.93
C LEU A 25 -5.94 -2.60 -3.48
N GLN A 26 -6.80 -2.33 -2.49
CA GLN A 26 -6.51 -2.60 -1.08
C GLN A 26 -6.22 -4.08 -0.80
N GLY A 27 -6.96 -5.00 -1.43
CA GLY A 27 -6.75 -6.44 -1.28
C GLY A 27 -5.38 -6.90 -1.80
N TRP A 28 -4.96 -6.38 -2.96
CA TRP A 28 -3.63 -6.65 -3.50
C TRP A 28 -2.52 -6.01 -2.65
N LEU A 29 -2.69 -4.78 -2.18
CA LEU A 29 -1.72 -4.13 -1.28
C LEU A 29 -1.58 -4.91 0.03
N ALA A 30 -2.69 -5.33 0.63
CA ALA A 30 -2.68 -6.15 1.85
C ALA A 30 -1.97 -7.50 1.62
N MET A 31 -2.27 -8.19 0.52
CA MET A 31 -1.58 -9.43 0.15
C MET A 31 -0.07 -9.22 -0.02
N PHE A 32 0.33 -8.19 -0.79
CA PHE A 32 1.72 -7.91 -1.08
C PHE A 32 2.50 -7.57 0.19
N PHE A 33 2.01 -6.65 1.03
CA PHE A 33 2.73 -6.20 2.22
C PHE A 33 2.70 -7.21 3.37
N VAL A 34 1.68 -8.08 3.47
CA VAL A 34 1.75 -9.26 4.35
C VAL A 34 2.86 -10.21 3.88
N ALA A 35 2.95 -10.52 2.58
CA ALA A 35 3.99 -11.41 2.06
C ALA A 35 5.40 -10.81 2.17
N ALA A 36 5.57 -9.53 1.81
CA ALA A 36 6.85 -8.82 1.87
C ALA A 36 7.33 -8.63 3.32
N GLY A 37 6.42 -8.31 4.23
CA GLY A 37 6.74 -8.19 5.66
C GLY A 37 7.02 -9.54 6.30
N TYR A 38 6.27 -10.60 5.94
CA TYR A 38 6.54 -11.96 6.38
C TYR A 38 7.94 -12.42 5.92
N ALA A 39 8.28 -12.23 4.65
CA ALA A 39 9.63 -12.54 4.14
C ALA A 39 10.72 -11.79 4.92
N LYS A 40 10.53 -10.49 5.20
CA LYS A 40 11.46 -9.72 6.06
C LYS A 40 11.54 -10.25 7.49
N LEU A 41 10.56 -10.99 8.00
CA LEU A 41 10.60 -11.61 9.33
C LEU A 41 11.17 -13.04 9.32
N SER A 42 10.93 -13.82 8.27
CA SER A 42 11.29 -15.25 8.21
C SER A 42 12.58 -15.58 7.48
N GLU A 43 12.95 -14.81 6.45
CA GLU A 43 14.09 -15.14 5.59
C GLU A 43 15.45 -14.93 6.28
N PRO A 44 16.48 -15.72 5.93
CA PRO A 44 17.87 -15.43 6.31
C PRO A 44 18.30 -14.05 5.82
N MET A 45 19.06 -13.30 6.64
CA MET A 45 19.50 -11.95 6.27
C MET A 45 20.35 -11.95 4.99
N THR A 46 21.13 -13.00 4.75
CA THR A 46 21.90 -13.20 3.51
C THR A 46 21.00 -13.23 2.26
N ASN A 47 19.85 -13.91 2.31
CA ASN A 47 18.88 -13.95 1.21
C ASN A 47 18.24 -12.56 0.99
N LEU A 48 17.90 -11.85 2.07
CA LEU A 48 17.36 -10.49 1.99
C LEU A 48 18.38 -9.50 1.40
N VAL A 49 19.67 -9.63 1.75
CA VAL A 49 20.77 -8.88 1.16
C VAL A 49 20.91 -9.17 -0.34
N GLU A 50 20.89 -10.44 -0.74
CA GLU A 50 21.00 -10.82 -2.16
C GLU A 50 19.83 -10.27 -2.99
N LEU A 51 18.60 -10.41 -2.49
CA LEU A 51 17.37 -10.01 -3.19
C LEU A 51 17.15 -8.48 -3.22
N MET A 52 17.48 -7.77 -2.14
CA MET A 52 17.10 -6.36 -1.97
C MET A 52 18.28 -5.37 -1.92
N ARG A 53 19.50 -5.85 -1.67
CA ARG A 53 20.77 -5.13 -1.43
C ARG A 53 20.80 -4.17 -0.25
N TRP A 54 19.77 -3.35 -0.05
CA TRP A 54 19.71 -2.37 1.05
C TRP A 54 19.88 -2.94 2.48
N PRO A 55 19.49 -4.21 2.80
CA PRO A 55 19.69 -4.75 4.15
C PRO A 55 21.15 -4.80 4.58
N ALA A 56 22.11 -4.81 3.65
CA ALA A 56 23.55 -4.83 3.96
C ALA A 56 24.07 -3.53 4.59
N PHE A 57 23.27 -2.46 4.62
CA PHE A 57 23.68 -1.13 5.09
C PHE A 57 22.94 -0.67 6.35
N VAL A 58 22.20 -1.57 7.01
CA VAL A 58 21.41 -1.29 8.21
C VAL A 58 21.57 -2.43 9.24
N ALA A 59 21.12 -2.19 10.47
CA ALA A 59 21.02 -3.25 11.48
C ALA A 59 19.87 -4.22 11.17
N ASP A 60 20.03 -5.50 11.48
CA ASP A 60 19.03 -6.55 11.26
C ASP A 60 17.66 -6.18 11.88
N GLU A 61 17.66 -5.59 13.07
CA GLU A 61 16.45 -5.17 13.78
C GLU A 61 15.64 -4.12 13.01
N MET A 62 16.29 -3.26 12.21
CA MET A 62 15.61 -2.31 11.33
C MET A 62 14.85 -3.04 10.22
N VAL A 63 15.46 -4.08 9.64
CA VAL A 63 14.84 -4.90 8.57
C VAL A 63 13.66 -5.69 9.12
N ARG A 64 13.82 -6.32 10.30
CA ARG A 64 12.74 -7.07 10.96
C ARG A 64 11.61 -6.13 11.42
N GLY A 65 11.96 -4.98 12.00
CA GLY A 65 11.01 -3.95 12.45
C GLY A 65 10.20 -3.36 11.29
N LEU A 66 10.83 -3.11 10.14
CA LEU A 66 10.15 -2.72 8.92
C LEU A 66 9.18 -3.80 8.44
N GLY A 67 9.58 -5.07 8.45
CA GLY A 67 8.70 -6.19 8.07
C GLY A 67 7.44 -6.29 8.95
N LEU A 68 7.58 -6.09 10.27
CA LEU A 68 6.45 -6.01 11.19
C LEU A 68 5.55 -4.79 10.89
N ALA A 69 6.14 -3.62 10.61
CA ALA A 69 5.39 -2.42 10.27
C ALA A 69 4.59 -2.59 8.96
N GLU A 70 5.18 -3.21 7.93
CA GLU A 70 4.49 -3.55 6.67
C GLU A 70 3.27 -4.43 6.91
N ILE A 71 3.37 -5.50 7.72
CA ILE A 71 2.24 -6.37 8.07
C ILE A 71 1.14 -5.58 8.81
N ILE A 72 1.52 -4.73 9.77
CA ILE A 72 0.55 -3.93 10.54
C ILE A 72 -0.22 -2.98 9.59
N LEU A 73 0.48 -2.27 8.71
CA LEU A 73 -0.14 -1.37 7.73
C LEU A 73 -1.01 -2.15 6.73
N ALA A 74 -0.56 -3.32 6.28
CA ALA A 74 -1.31 -4.22 5.40
C ALA A 74 -2.64 -4.71 6.02
N VAL A 75 -2.66 -4.99 7.32
CA VAL A 75 -3.89 -5.33 8.05
C VAL A 75 -4.78 -4.09 8.23
N LEU A 76 -4.20 -2.95 8.61
CA LEU A 76 -4.94 -1.71 8.87
C LEU A 76 -5.60 -1.11 7.61
N ILE A 77 -5.06 -1.34 6.40
CA ILE A 77 -5.72 -0.93 5.16
C ILE A 77 -7.08 -1.63 4.95
N LEU A 78 -7.25 -2.83 5.53
CA LEU A 78 -8.50 -3.60 5.49
C LEU A 78 -9.44 -3.33 6.68
N ALA A 79 -9.05 -2.48 7.64
CA ALA A 79 -9.85 -2.18 8.84
C ALA A 79 -11.34 -1.80 8.59
N PRO A 80 -11.74 -1.13 7.48
CA PRO A 80 -13.15 -0.82 7.24
C PRO A 80 -14.04 -2.05 6.94
N LEU A 81 -13.47 -3.24 6.76
CA LEU A 81 -14.23 -4.50 6.67
C LEU A 81 -14.93 -4.83 8.01
N ALA A 82 -14.30 -4.49 9.14
CA ALA A 82 -14.89 -4.69 10.47
C ALA A 82 -15.87 -3.56 10.83
N SER A 83 -15.53 -2.31 10.54
CA SER A 83 -16.42 -1.16 10.71
C SER A 83 -15.97 0.02 9.86
N TRP A 84 -16.85 0.56 9.02
CA TRP A 84 -16.51 1.73 8.20
C TRP A 84 -16.18 2.96 9.06
N LYS A 85 -16.98 3.23 10.09
CA LYS A 85 -16.86 4.42 10.96
C LYS A 85 -15.52 4.47 11.67
N HIS A 86 -15.06 3.35 12.23
CA HIS A 86 -13.84 3.26 13.02
C HIS A 86 -12.61 2.83 12.20
N GLY A 87 -12.82 2.04 11.14
CA GLY A 87 -11.76 1.56 10.26
C GLY A 87 -11.31 2.55 9.19
N ARG A 88 -12.15 3.51 8.75
CA ARG A 88 -11.74 4.49 7.72
C ARG A 88 -10.55 5.36 8.16
N PRO A 89 -10.47 5.90 9.39
CA PRO A 89 -9.26 6.59 9.85
C PRO A 89 -8.02 5.71 9.83
N LEU A 90 -8.14 4.45 10.27
CA LEU A 90 -7.04 3.48 10.28
C LEU A 90 -6.54 3.16 8.88
N LEU A 91 -7.45 2.95 7.91
CA LEU A 91 -7.10 2.80 6.50
C LEU A 91 -6.33 4.00 5.97
N VAL A 92 -6.77 5.23 6.27
CA VAL A 92 -6.14 6.45 5.74
C VAL A 92 -4.72 6.60 6.30
N VAL A 93 -4.52 6.32 7.58
CA VAL A 93 -3.18 6.27 8.19
C VAL A 93 -2.34 5.15 7.56
N ALA A 94 -2.91 3.96 7.36
CA ALA A 94 -2.22 2.83 6.76
C ALA A 94 -1.76 3.11 5.32
N ALA A 95 -2.66 3.63 4.47
CA ALA A 95 -2.35 3.97 3.09
C ALA A 95 -1.35 5.14 2.99
N ALA A 96 -1.35 6.09 3.93
CA ALA A 96 -0.31 7.11 4.02
C ALA A 96 1.05 6.53 4.43
N GLY A 97 1.07 5.61 5.40
CA GLY A 97 2.28 4.90 5.83
C GLY A 97 2.88 4.04 4.73
N LEU A 98 2.06 3.23 4.04
CA LEU A 98 2.51 2.45 2.88
C LEU A 98 3.05 3.35 1.77
N LEU A 99 2.35 4.43 1.41
CA LEU A 99 2.83 5.35 0.37
C LEU A 99 4.19 5.99 0.73
N ALA A 100 4.41 6.32 2.00
CA ALA A 100 5.69 6.83 2.47
C ALA A 100 6.81 5.77 2.40
N LEU A 101 6.52 4.52 2.78
CA LEU A 101 7.46 3.41 2.67
C LEU A 101 7.80 3.09 1.21
N GLU A 102 6.80 3.03 0.34
CA GLU A 102 6.97 2.75 -1.10
C GLU A 102 7.83 3.82 -1.78
N VAL A 103 7.61 5.11 -1.45
CA VAL A 103 8.43 6.22 -1.98
C VAL A 103 9.87 6.17 -1.45
N ALA A 104 10.08 5.84 -0.18
CA ALA A 104 11.41 5.67 0.39
C ALA A 104 12.14 4.47 -0.25
N MET A 105 11.47 3.33 -0.41
CA MET A 105 12.02 2.14 -1.05
C MET A 105 12.27 2.34 -2.55
N LEU A 106 11.41 3.08 -3.25
CA LEU A 106 11.66 3.50 -4.63
C LEU A 106 12.95 4.31 -4.73
N ALA A 107 13.17 5.28 -3.84
CA ALA A 107 14.39 6.08 -3.83
C ALA A 107 15.64 5.22 -3.56
N ILE A 108 15.59 4.35 -2.55
CA ILE A 108 16.67 3.41 -2.19
C ILE A 108 17.00 2.48 -3.36
N HIS A 109 15.99 1.85 -3.97
CA HIS A 109 16.20 0.91 -5.06
C HIS A 109 16.64 1.62 -6.35
N THR A 110 16.17 2.84 -6.63
CA THR A 110 16.63 3.63 -7.79
C THR A 110 18.09 4.03 -7.62
N TYR A 111 18.49 4.52 -6.44
CA TYR A 111 19.88 4.88 -6.14
C TYR A 111 20.82 3.67 -6.22
N GLY A 112 20.39 2.50 -5.73
CA GLY A 112 21.13 1.24 -5.84
C GLY A 112 21.03 0.53 -7.20
N LEU A 113 20.45 1.18 -8.23
CA LEU A 113 20.22 0.64 -9.59
C LEU A 113 19.49 -0.73 -9.60
N ASN A 114 18.62 -0.95 -8.62
CA ASN A 114 17.83 -2.17 -8.43
C ASN A 114 16.50 -2.08 -9.20
N VAL A 115 16.56 -2.25 -10.53
CA VAL A 115 15.44 -2.00 -11.45
C VAL A 115 14.16 -2.75 -11.06
N GLY A 116 14.24 -4.06 -10.76
CA GLY A 116 13.07 -4.87 -10.42
C GLY A 116 12.30 -4.32 -9.20
N PRO A 117 12.94 -4.24 -8.02
CA PRO A 117 12.33 -3.64 -6.82
C PRO A 117 11.89 -2.17 -7.00
N ALA A 118 12.61 -1.37 -7.80
CA ALA A 118 12.18 0.00 -8.12
C ALA A 118 10.85 0.00 -8.90
N VAL A 119 10.74 -0.80 -9.97
CA VAL A 119 9.49 -0.95 -10.74
C VAL A 119 8.36 -1.49 -9.87
N THR A 120 8.64 -2.44 -8.97
CA THR A 120 7.66 -2.94 -7.99
C THR A 120 7.09 -1.79 -7.14
N ASN A 121 7.94 -0.92 -6.59
CA ASN A 121 7.46 0.23 -5.81
C ASN A 121 6.68 1.25 -6.65
N VAL A 122 7.06 1.49 -7.93
CA VAL A 122 6.24 2.34 -8.83
C VAL A 122 4.82 1.78 -9.02
N VAL A 123 4.69 0.46 -9.18
CA VAL A 123 3.38 -0.19 -9.31
C VAL A 123 2.58 -0.07 -8.00
N LEU A 124 3.20 -0.30 -6.85
CA LEU A 124 2.53 -0.17 -5.54
C LEU A 124 2.07 1.28 -5.30
N ILE A 125 2.90 2.29 -5.56
CA ILE A 125 2.53 3.71 -5.48
C ILE A 125 1.30 4.02 -6.35
N ALA A 126 1.28 3.50 -7.58
CA ALA A 126 0.14 3.66 -8.49
C ALA A 126 -1.16 3.02 -7.99
N MET A 127 -1.08 2.07 -7.05
CA MET A 127 -2.22 1.44 -6.37
C MET A 127 -2.57 2.14 -5.05
N THR A 128 -1.59 2.51 -4.24
CA THR A 128 -1.76 3.11 -2.91
C THR A 128 -2.21 4.57 -2.98
N ALA A 129 -1.65 5.37 -3.90
CA ALA A 129 -2.03 6.78 -4.07
C ALA A 129 -3.53 7.00 -4.34
N PRO A 130 -4.19 6.31 -5.31
CA PRO A 130 -5.63 6.44 -5.52
C PRO A 130 -6.47 5.90 -4.34
N VAL A 131 -6.00 4.88 -3.62
CA VAL A 131 -6.65 4.38 -2.40
C VAL A 131 -6.65 5.46 -1.33
N LEU A 132 -5.49 6.03 -0.99
CA LEU A 132 -5.37 7.11 -0.02
C LEU A 132 -6.25 8.31 -0.39
N TRP A 133 -6.10 8.82 -1.62
CA TRP A 133 -6.78 10.03 -2.08
C TRP A 133 -8.30 9.90 -2.06
N MET A 134 -8.84 8.79 -2.57
CA MET A 134 -10.29 8.61 -2.66
C MET A 134 -10.91 8.24 -1.31
N ARG A 135 -10.28 7.39 -0.50
CA ARG A 135 -10.83 6.95 0.80
C ARG A 135 -10.79 8.06 1.86
N ALA A 136 -9.74 8.90 1.85
CA ALA A 136 -9.66 10.08 2.72
C ALA A 136 -10.82 11.06 2.48
N ARG A 137 -11.22 11.24 1.21
CA ARG A 137 -12.29 12.15 0.79
C ARG A 137 -13.69 11.54 0.74
N GLU A 138 -13.83 10.20 0.80
CA GLU A 138 -14.99 9.49 0.23
C GLU A 138 -16.36 10.01 0.67
N THR A 139 -16.52 10.27 1.98
CA THR A 139 -17.79 10.51 2.70
C THR A 139 -18.79 9.35 2.60
N ARG A 140 -19.37 8.98 3.75
CA ARG A 140 -20.50 8.04 3.89
C ARG A 140 -21.31 8.42 5.12
#